data_AF-A0A944UZ26-F1
#
_entry.id   AF-A0A944UZ26-F1
#
_cell.length_a   1.000
_cell.length_b   1.000
_cell.length_c   1.000
_cell.angle_alpha   90.00
_cell.angle_beta   90.00
_cell.angle_gamma   90.00
#
_symmetry.space_group_name_H-M   'P 1'
#
loop_
_entity.id
_entity.type
_entity.pdbx_description
1 polymer ?
#
loop_
_entity_poly.entity_id
_entity_poly.type
_entity_poly.pdbx_seq_one_letter_code
_entity_poly.pdbx_strand_id
1 'polypeptide(L)' 'MVSKYISDKYNIKSYQISSELKEIAKEEGIESNRNNLILLSRKLTSIHGDEYLAKKIIESNDNELIIIV' A
#
# COMPACT_ATOMS: atom_id res chain seq x y z
N MET A 1 -17.75 1.33 -0.20
CA MET A 1 -16.70 0.35 -0.58
C MET A 1 -16.84 -0.86 0.31
N VAL A 2 -16.71 -2.07 -0.25
CA VAL A 2 -16.84 -3.34 0.50
C VAL A 2 -15.82 -3.43 1.63
N SER A 3 -14.55 -3.06 1.37
CA SER A 3 -13.48 -3.03 2.37
C SER A 3 -13.81 -2.18 3.60
N LYS A 4 -14.37 -0.98 3.40
CA LYS A 4 -14.80 -0.11 4.51
C LYS A 4 -15.92 -0.76 5.35
N TYR A 5 -16.92 -1.35 4.70
CA TYR A 5 -18.00 -2.02 5.42
C TYR A 5 -17.48 -3.19 6.29
N ILE A 6 -16.54 -3.99 5.76
CA ILE A 6 -15.92 -5.10 6.50
C ILE A 6 -15.07 -4.57 7.65
N SER A 7 -14.24 -3.54 7.39
CA SER A 7 -13.42 -2.86 8.39
C SER A 7 -14.28 -2.37 9.57
N ASP A 8 -15.36 -1.66 9.29
CA ASP A 8 -16.25 -1.07 10.31
C ASP A 8 -17.04 -2.16 11.06
N LYS A 9 -17.54 -3.17 10.35
CA LYS A 9 -18.38 -4.23 10.94
C LYS A 9 -17.60 -5.19 11.84
N TYR A 10 -16.37 -5.52 11.46
CA TYR A 10 -15.57 -6.53 12.15
C TYR A 10 -14.38 -5.92 12.91
N ASN A 11 -14.26 -4.58 12.94
CA ASN A 11 -13.15 -3.87 13.58
C ASN A 11 -11.77 -4.32 13.07
N ILE A 12 -11.67 -4.57 11.76
CA ILE A 12 -10.44 -5.00 11.09
C ILE A 12 -9.78 -3.77 10.47
N LYS A 13 -8.47 -3.59 10.65
CA LYS A 13 -7.77 -2.46 10.04
C LYS A 13 -7.67 -2.61 8.51
N SER A 14 -7.96 -1.52 7.81
CA SER A 14 -7.81 -1.41 6.36
C SER A 14 -6.63 -0.53 6.01
N TYR A 15 -5.81 -0.99 5.06
CA TYR A 15 -4.63 -0.31 4.55
C TYR A 15 -4.79 -0.06 3.05
N GLN A 16 -4.19 1.03 2.57
CA GLN A 16 -4.20 1.38 1.16
C GLN A 16 -2.80 1.26 0.58
N ILE A 17 -2.65 0.51 -0.52
CA ILE A 17 -1.36 0.42 -1.24
C ILE A 17 -0.89 1.81 -1.69
N SER A 18 -1.83 2.64 -2.13
CA SER A 18 -1.52 4.01 -2.57
C SER A 18 -0.95 4.90 -1.46
N SER A 19 -1.23 4.62 -0.19
CA SER A 19 -0.62 5.35 0.93
C SER A 19 0.83 4.95 1.10
N GLU A 20 1.13 3.66 1.07
CA GLU A 20 2.51 3.15 1.13
C GLU A 20 3.37 3.67 -0.02
N LEU A 21 2.79 3.70 -1.22
CA LEU A 21 3.47 4.22 -2.41
C LEU A 21 3.77 5.73 -2.32
N LYS A 22 2.92 6.50 -1.62
CA LYS A 22 3.16 7.93 -1.38
C LYS A 22 4.28 8.15 -0.36
N GLU A 23 4.36 7.32 0.68
CA GLU A 23 5.47 7.38 1.63
C GLU A 23 6.80 7.07 0.92
N ILE A 24 6.85 6.02 0.09
CA ILE A 24 8.05 5.71 -0.70
C ILE A 24 8.39 6.85 -1.68
N ALA A 25 7.39 7.44 -2.34
CA ALA A 25 7.63 8.58 -3.22
C ALA A 25 8.24 9.76 -2.45
N LYS A 26 7.75 10.03 -1.24
CA LYS A 26 8.30 11.07 -0.36
C LYS A 26 9.73 10.75 0.09
N GLU A 27 10.02 9.50 0.44
CA GLU A 27 11.37 9.02 0.81
C GLU A 27 12.36 9.13 -0.37
N GLU A 28 11.92 8.83 -1.60
CA GLU A 28 12.73 8.95 -2.82
C GLU A 28 12.80 10.40 -3.37
N GLY A 29 12.14 11.37 -2.72
CA GLY A 29 12.09 12.77 -3.18
C GLY A 29 11.30 12.97 -4.48
N ILE A 30 10.39 12.05 -4.79
CA ILE A 30 9.53 12.06 -5.97
C ILE A 30 8.20 12.76 -5.63
N GLU A 31 7.78 13.71 -6.47
CA GLU A 31 6.48 14.35 -6.32
C GLU A 31 5.34 13.32 -6.43
N SER A 32 4.45 13.29 -5.45
CA SER A 32 3.37 12.30 -5.32
C SER A 32 2.15 12.58 -6.21
N ASN A 33 2.37 12.83 -7.50
CA ASN A 33 1.30 12.94 -8.49
C ASN A 33 0.98 11.57 -9.12
N ARG A 34 -0.19 11.44 -9.76
CA ARG A 34 -0.69 10.15 -10.29
C ARG A 34 0.30 9.47 -11.23
N ASN A 35 0.93 10.22 -12.14
CA ASN A 35 1.82 9.66 -13.15
C ASN A 35 3.10 9.12 -12.49
N ASN A 36 3.67 9.88 -11.57
CA ASN A 36 4.86 9.49 -10.82
C ASN A 36 4.62 8.25 -9.96
N LEU A 37 3.47 8.18 -9.28
CA LEU A 37 3.12 7.00 -8.48
C LEU A 37 2.97 5.74 -9.36
N ILE A 38 2.36 5.84 -10.55
CA ILE A 38 2.26 4.71 -11.48
C ILE A 38 3.65 4.24 -11.93
N LEU A 39 4.54 5.17 -12.29
CA LEU A 39 5.91 4.86 -12.69
C LEU A 39 6.71 4.22 -11.54
N LEU A 40 6.58 4.78 -10.33
CA LEU A 40 7.21 4.25 -9.14
C LEU A 40 6.71 2.84 -8.82
N SER A 41 5.40 2.60 -8.87
CA SER A 41 4.83 1.27 -8.65
C SER A 41 5.40 0.26 -9.64
N ARG A 42 5.45 0.59 -10.93
CA ARG A 42 6.04 -0.29 -11.96
C ARG A 42 7.53 -0.54 -11.74
N LYS A 43 8.28 0.50 -11.35
CA LYS A 43 9.71 0.38 -11.00
C LYS A 43 9.90 -0.59 -9.85
N LEU A 44 9.16 -0.42 -8.75
CA LEU A 44 9.23 -1.27 -7.56
C LEU A 44 8.84 -2.72 -7.89
N THR A 45 7.77 -2.91 -8.64
CA THR A 45 7.33 -4.23 -9.12
C THR A 45 8.39 -4.91 -9.98
N SER A 46 9.04 -4.18 -10.89
CA SER A 46 10.11 -4.73 -11.73
C SER A 46 11.33 -5.21 -10.93
N ILE A 47 11.65 -4.51 -9.83
CA ILE A 47 12.83 -4.79 -9.00
C ILE A 47 12.54 -5.88 -7.96
N HIS A 48 11.37 -5.83 -7.31
CA HIS A 48 11.05 -6.63 -6.12
C HIS A 48 9.91 -7.65 -6.33
N GLY A 49 9.21 -7.59 -7.45
CA GLY A 49 8.03 -8.41 -7.76
C GLY A 49 6.69 -7.74 -7.42
N ASP A 50 5.60 -8.29 -7.96
CA ASP A 50 4.23 -7.76 -7.85
C ASP A 50 3.72 -7.64 -6.40
N GLU A 51 4.26 -8.46 -5.52
CA GLU A 51 3.87 -8.61 -4.12
C GLU A 51 4.58 -7.65 -3.16
N TYR A 52 5.58 -6.89 -3.63
CA TYR A 52 6.44 -6.06 -2.80
C TYR A 52 5.68 -5.11 -1.87
N LEU A 53 4.74 -4.32 -2.40
CA LEU A 53 4.00 -3.33 -1.61
C LEU A 53 3.08 -4.00 -0.58
N ALA A 54 2.46 -5.14 -0.94
CA ALA A 54 1.63 -5.89 0.00
C ALA A 54 2.47 -6.49 1.13
N LYS A 55 3.64 -7.07 0.81
CA LYS A 55 4.59 -7.59 1.81
C LYS A 55 5.05 -6.50 2.77
N LYS A 56 5.43 -5.32 2.26
CA LYS A 56 5.84 -4.18 3.09
C LYS A 56 4.74 -3.74 4.07
N ILE A 57 3.48 -3.74 3.64
CA ILE A 57 2.33 -3.49 4.52
C ILE A 57 2.19 -4.59 5.58
N ILE A 58 2.32 -5.86 5.21
CA ILE A 58 2.21 -6.97 6.16
C ILE A 58 3.34 -6.91 7.21
N GLU A 59 4.57 -6.68 6.77
CA GLU A 59 5.76 -6.66 7.64
C GLU A 59 5.78 -5.47 8.61
N SER A 60 5.10 -4.37 8.28
CA SER A 60 4.99 -3.18 9.15
C SER A 60 3.84 -3.24 10.14
N ASN A 61 3.10 -4.36 10.21
CA ASN A 61 1.87 -4.47 11.00
C ASN A 61 1.80 -5.78 11.78
N ASP A 62 1.59 -5.68 13.10
CA ASP A 62 1.46 -6.84 13.99
C ASP A 62 0.02 -7.38 14.11
N ASN A 63 -0.91 -6.91 13.27
CA ASN A 63 -2.31 -7.34 13.38
C ASN A 63 -2.47 -8.73 12.76
N GLU A 64 -3.17 -9.63 13.47
CA GLU A 64 -3.48 -10.98 12.99
C GLU A 64 -4.29 -10.99 11.68
N LEU A 65 -5.12 -9.95 11.48
CA LEU A 65 -5.95 -9.80 10.29
C LEU A 65 -5.94 -8.36 9.80
N ILE A 66 -5.73 -8.18 8.50
CA ILE A 66 -5.75 -6.88 7.82
C ILE A 66 -6.50 -6.97 6.48
N ILE A 67 -7.00 -5.83 6.02
CA ILE A 67 -7.56 -5.64 4.67
C ILE A 67 -6.60 -4.73 3.90
N ILE A 68 -6.19 -5.14 2.70
CA ILE A 68 -5.36 -4.31 1.80
C ILE A 68 -6.21 -3.92 0.59
N VAL A 69 -6.20 -2.63 0.25
CA VAL A 69 -7.04 -2.01 -0.80
C VAL A 69 -6.19 -1.17 -1.76
#